data_AF-A0A377RZF8-F1
#
_entry.id   AF-A0A377RZF8-F1
#
_cell.length_a   1.000
_cell.length_b   1.000
_cell.length_c   1.000
_cell.angle_alpha   90.00
_cell.angle_beta   90.00
_cell.angle_gamma   90.00
#
_symmetry.space_group_name_H-M   'P 1'
#
loop_
_entity.id
_entity.type
_entity.pdbx_description
1 polymer ?
#
loop_
_entity_poly.entity_id
_entity_poly.type
_entity_poly.pdbx_seq_one_letter_code
_entity_poly.pdbx_strand_id
1 'polypeptide(L)'
;MFHFIALLEKQGYEFKKIHKEEELKDNLKEQLEKLNNHHFTPKEWDTLYFQFIANKNEDYKAKTRKIQEDPIFNLTLENGQTKNIKIIDKKNIHRNALQVIHQYSTKGGKYANRYDVSVLVNGLPLVHVELKKRGVAIREAFNQIKRYKRDSFSAEDGLFEFVQIFVISNGTSSKYYSNTTRIAQLEKNHKADTFEFTNYWADSKNRNIEDLMDFAQSFFAKHSLLNILTRYCVFTSEEVLLVMRPYQIVAAERILEKIKATHDSKTYKKSQSGGYIWHTTGSGKTLTSFKSATLAKELESISKVLFVVDRKDLDYQTMKEYDKFQKDCANSNTSTKILKQQLEDSNAKIIITTIQKLDKFVKAHKGHAIFNEEVVVIFDECHRSQLGSMHQAITKAFKKYHLFGFTGTPIFAQNCDKNNPLGTTEQKFGKCLHQYTIIDAIRDKNVLPFRVEYHNTIKAKEGIIDNKVRAVDEKTPF
;
A
#
# COMPACT_ATOMS: atom_id res chain seq x y z
N MET A 1 -13.33 -17.96 -18.14
CA MET A 1 -12.35 -17.24 -18.98
C MET A 1 -13.03 -16.28 -19.95
N PHE A 2 -13.76 -16.74 -20.97
CA PHE A 2 -14.37 -15.83 -21.97
C PHE A 2 -15.28 -14.76 -21.38
N HIS A 3 -16.19 -15.12 -20.46
CA HIS A 3 -17.02 -14.12 -19.75
C HIS A 3 -16.21 -13.08 -18.97
N PHE A 4 -15.07 -13.49 -18.39
CA PHE A 4 -14.17 -12.58 -17.68
C PHE A 4 -13.50 -11.60 -18.64
N ILE A 5 -12.96 -12.09 -19.77
CA ILE A 5 -12.35 -11.23 -20.82
C ILE A 5 -13.39 -10.26 -21.39
N ALA A 6 -14.59 -10.74 -21.74
CA ALA A 6 -15.65 -9.89 -22.25
C ALA A 6 -16.07 -8.78 -21.26
N LEU A 7 -16.03 -9.07 -19.95
CA LEU A 7 -16.25 -8.05 -18.93
C LEU A 7 -15.11 -7.02 -18.87
N LEU A 8 -13.85 -7.44 -19.03
CA LEU A 8 -12.72 -6.51 -19.11
C LEU A 8 -12.84 -5.60 -20.34
N GLU A 9 -13.23 -6.15 -21.50
CA GLU A 9 -13.46 -5.35 -22.72
C GLU A 9 -14.54 -4.29 -22.49
N LYS A 10 -15.65 -4.63 -21.83
CA LYS A 10 -16.68 -3.66 -21.42
C LYS A 10 -16.18 -2.58 -20.47
N GLN A 11 -15.11 -2.85 -19.71
CA GLN A 11 -14.45 -1.89 -18.81
C GLN A 11 -13.33 -1.09 -19.50
N GLY A 12 -13.20 -1.20 -20.83
CA GLY A 12 -12.28 -0.40 -21.64
C GLY A 12 -10.90 -1.03 -21.84
N TYR A 13 -10.77 -2.35 -21.68
CA TYR A 13 -9.56 -3.08 -22.05
C TYR A 13 -9.63 -3.45 -23.53
N GLU A 14 -8.52 -3.29 -24.25
CA GLU A 14 -8.41 -3.80 -25.62
C GLU A 14 -8.02 -5.28 -25.59
N PHE A 15 -8.80 -6.15 -26.22
CA PHE A 15 -8.40 -7.53 -26.42
C PHE A 15 -7.36 -7.66 -27.54
N LYS A 16 -6.24 -8.34 -27.27
CA LYS A 16 -5.19 -8.60 -28.27
C LYS A 16 -4.94 -10.11 -28.42
N LYS A 17 -4.84 -10.57 -29.67
CA LYS A 17 -4.45 -11.95 -30.01
C LYS A 17 -2.93 -12.04 -30.11
N ILE A 18 -2.27 -12.11 -28.96
CA ILE A 18 -0.81 -12.21 -28.84
C ILE A 18 -0.48 -13.57 -28.24
N HIS A 19 0.26 -14.39 -28.99
CA HIS A 19 0.61 -15.76 -28.62
C HIS A 19 2.11 -16.03 -28.62
N LYS A 20 2.92 -15.09 -29.11
CA LYS A 20 4.40 -15.19 -29.18
C LYS A 20 5.05 -13.90 -28.71
N GLU A 21 6.33 -13.97 -28.34
CA GLU A 21 7.08 -12.81 -27.86
C GLU A 21 7.24 -11.68 -28.89
N GLU A 22 7.50 -12.00 -30.15
CA GLU A 22 7.64 -10.99 -31.20
C GLU A 22 6.39 -10.09 -31.30
N GLU A 23 5.20 -10.70 -31.30
CA GLU A 23 3.91 -9.99 -31.25
C GLU A 23 3.74 -9.14 -29.98
N LEU A 24 4.28 -9.60 -28.85
CA LEU A 24 4.26 -8.86 -27.59
C LEU A 24 5.21 -7.66 -27.63
N LYS A 25 6.42 -7.83 -28.21
CA LYS A 25 7.43 -6.78 -28.39
C LYS A 25 6.93 -5.70 -29.34
N ASP A 26 6.28 -6.07 -30.44
CA ASP A 26 5.70 -5.12 -31.40
C ASP A 26 4.56 -4.32 -30.77
N ASN A 27 3.66 -4.99 -30.05
CA ASN A 27 2.60 -4.31 -29.31
C ASN A 27 3.17 -3.38 -28.23
N LEU A 28 4.20 -3.81 -27.50
CA LEU A 28 4.89 -2.96 -26.52
C LEU A 28 5.46 -1.70 -27.17
N LYS A 29 6.14 -1.83 -28.31
CA LYS A 29 6.64 -0.68 -29.09
C LYS A 29 5.49 0.27 -29.41
N GLU A 30 4.42 -0.22 -30.03
CA GLU A 30 3.27 0.59 -30.43
C GLU A 30 2.66 1.36 -29.25
N GLN A 31 2.49 0.71 -28.10
CA GLN A 31 1.90 1.35 -26.92
C GLN A 31 2.84 2.40 -26.29
N LEU A 32 4.15 2.16 -26.28
CA LEU A 32 5.12 3.13 -25.79
C LEU A 32 5.25 4.34 -26.73
N GLU A 33 5.13 4.14 -28.04
CA GLU A 33 5.08 5.24 -29.00
C GLU A 33 3.86 6.15 -28.75
N LYS A 34 2.69 5.54 -28.55
CA LYS A 34 1.45 6.26 -28.21
C LYS A 34 1.56 7.02 -26.89
N LEU A 35 2.08 6.39 -25.84
CA LEU A 35 2.21 7.01 -24.52
C LEU A 35 3.12 8.24 -24.56
N ASN A 36 4.21 8.15 -25.30
CA ASN A 36 5.28 9.16 -25.33
C ASN A 36 5.15 10.16 -26.48
N ASN A 37 4.17 9.99 -27.37
CA ASN A 37 4.03 10.76 -28.59
C ASN A 37 5.37 10.84 -29.35
N HIS A 38 5.95 9.67 -29.61
CA HIS A 38 7.27 9.50 -30.24
C HIS A 38 7.25 8.25 -31.09
N HIS A 39 7.71 8.32 -32.33
CA HIS A 39 7.93 7.12 -33.14
C HIS A 39 9.40 6.73 -33.06
N PHE A 40 9.70 5.50 -32.65
CA PHE A 40 11.09 5.07 -32.47
C PHE A 40 11.67 4.58 -33.79
N THR A 41 12.85 5.11 -34.15
CA THR A 41 13.69 4.45 -35.16
C THR A 41 14.07 3.04 -34.68
N PRO A 42 14.49 2.13 -35.57
CA PRO A 42 14.94 0.79 -35.14
C PRO A 42 16.05 0.85 -34.08
N LYS A 43 17.01 1.77 -34.23
CA LYS A 43 18.12 1.95 -33.29
C LYS A 43 17.66 2.49 -31.94
N GLU A 44 16.76 3.48 -31.94
CA GLU A 44 16.17 4.03 -30.72
C GLU A 44 15.39 2.96 -29.96
N TRP A 45 14.60 2.16 -30.68
CA TRP A 45 13.82 1.06 -30.10
C TRP A 45 14.72 0.00 -29.49
N ASP A 46 15.75 -0.46 -30.21
CA ASP A 46 16.68 -1.47 -29.68
C ASP A 46 17.44 -0.95 -28.47
N THR A 47 17.79 0.33 -28.45
CA THR A 47 18.43 0.98 -27.28
C THR A 47 17.51 0.94 -26.07
N LEU A 48 16.28 1.45 -26.20
CA LEU A 48 15.29 1.40 -25.12
C LEU A 48 15.01 -0.05 -24.69
N TYR A 49 14.81 -0.94 -25.65
CA TYR A 49 14.40 -2.31 -25.40
C TYR A 49 15.51 -3.08 -24.68
N PHE A 50 16.73 -3.16 -25.23
CA PHE A 50 17.78 -4.01 -24.65
C PHE A 50 18.52 -3.36 -23.47
N GLN A 51 18.60 -2.04 -23.39
CA GLN A 51 19.27 -1.38 -22.26
C GLN A 51 18.34 -1.20 -21.06
N PHE A 52 17.04 -1.01 -21.30
CA PHE A 52 16.08 -0.68 -20.24
C PHE A 52 14.94 -1.69 -20.06
N ILE A 53 14.33 -2.24 -21.10
CA ILE A 53 13.18 -3.14 -20.90
C ILE A 53 13.66 -4.58 -20.63
N ALA A 54 14.35 -5.17 -21.59
CA ALA A 54 14.83 -6.55 -21.65
C ALA A 54 16.36 -6.65 -21.38
N ASN A 55 16.87 -5.84 -20.47
CA ASN A 55 18.27 -5.96 -20.04
C ASN A 55 18.50 -7.32 -19.35
N LYS A 56 19.40 -8.13 -19.91
CA LYS A 56 19.68 -9.51 -19.46
C LYS A 56 20.43 -9.62 -18.13
N ASN A 57 21.01 -8.51 -17.65
CA ASN A 57 21.69 -8.47 -16.36
C ASN A 57 20.73 -8.14 -15.20
N GLU A 58 19.45 -7.96 -15.49
CA GLU A 58 18.44 -7.56 -14.53
C GLU A 58 17.44 -8.67 -14.28
N ASP A 59 17.04 -8.83 -13.03
CA ASP A 59 16.00 -9.76 -12.61
C ASP A 59 14.63 -9.07 -12.43
N TYR A 60 13.64 -9.84 -12.00
CA TYR A 60 12.31 -9.35 -11.67
C TYR A 60 12.28 -8.23 -10.61
N LYS A 61 13.29 -8.12 -9.73
CA LYS A 61 13.36 -7.04 -8.74
C LYS A 61 13.74 -5.73 -9.42
N ALA A 62 14.70 -5.76 -10.34
CA ALA A 62 15.02 -4.62 -11.18
C ALA A 62 13.83 -4.19 -12.06
N LYS A 63 13.08 -5.15 -12.63
CA LYS A 63 11.84 -4.82 -13.38
C LYS A 63 10.77 -4.18 -12.49
N THR A 64 10.63 -4.67 -11.26
CA THR A 64 9.73 -4.09 -10.25
C THR A 64 10.15 -2.67 -9.87
N ARG A 65 11.45 -2.43 -9.64
CA ARG A 65 11.99 -1.09 -9.36
C ARG A 65 11.65 -0.09 -10.48
N LYS A 66 11.76 -0.51 -11.75
CA LYS A 66 11.38 0.35 -12.89
C LYS A 66 9.92 0.76 -12.85
N ILE A 67 9.01 -0.16 -12.52
CA ILE A 67 7.59 0.18 -12.43
C ILE A 67 7.28 1.06 -11.20
N GLN A 68 7.89 0.75 -10.05
CA GLN A 68 7.51 1.34 -8.77
C GLN A 68 8.24 2.65 -8.47
N GLU A 69 9.50 2.81 -8.88
CA GLU A 69 10.37 3.93 -8.52
C GLU A 69 10.82 4.76 -9.73
N ASP A 70 11.34 4.10 -10.78
CA ASP A 70 11.98 4.80 -11.91
C ASP A 70 11.42 4.35 -13.28
N PRO A 71 10.21 4.81 -13.66
CA PRO A 71 9.57 4.39 -14.90
C PRO A 71 9.99 5.22 -16.12
N ILE A 72 11.11 5.96 -16.05
CA ILE A 72 11.55 6.90 -17.09
C ILE A 72 12.94 6.49 -17.57
N PHE A 73 13.09 6.34 -18.89
CA PHE A 73 14.37 6.13 -19.55
C PHE A 73 14.78 7.38 -20.32
N ASN A 74 15.98 7.89 -20.07
CA ASN A 74 16.54 9.03 -20.79
C ASN A 74 17.19 8.53 -22.10
N LEU A 75 16.45 8.60 -23.21
CA LEU A 75 16.90 8.15 -24.52
C LEU A 75 17.59 9.30 -25.25
N THR A 76 18.83 9.09 -25.68
CA THR A 76 19.50 9.99 -26.64
C THR A 76 19.01 9.64 -28.05
N LEU A 77 18.28 10.57 -28.66
CA LEU A 77 17.77 10.46 -30.03
C LEU A 77 18.92 10.58 -31.05
N GLU A 78 18.66 10.17 -32.29
CA GLU A 78 19.67 10.22 -33.35
C GLU A 78 20.13 11.64 -33.71
N ASN A 79 19.30 12.64 -33.43
CA ASN A 79 19.65 14.06 -33.58
C ASN A 79 20.50 14.62 -32.41
N GLY A 80 20.88 13.77 -31.45
CA GLY A 80 21.68 14.14 -30.27
C GLY A 80 20.89 14.71 -29.10
N GLN A 81 19.58 14.93 -29.24
CA GLN A 81 18.73 15.41 -28.13
C GLN A 81 18.33 14.27 -27.20
N THR A 82 18.20 14.55 -25.90
CA THR A 82 17.69 13.57 -24.92
C THR A 82 16.19 13.72 -24.75
N LYS A 83 15.46 12.59 -24.81
CA LYS A 83 14.01 12.51 -24.54
C LYS A 83 13.72 11.55 -23.40
N ASN A 84 12.85 11.97 -22.49
CA ASN A 84 12.41 11.16 -21.36
C ASN A 84 11.28 10.24 -21.81
N ILE A 85 11.56 8.94 -21.95
CA ILE A 85 10.61 7.92 -22.37
C ILE A 85 10.02 7.25 -21.12
N LYS A 86 8.70 7.38 -20.95
CA LYS A 86 7.95 6.73 -19.88
C LYS A 86 7.53 5.32 -20.32
N ILE A 87 7.63 4.34 -19.42
CA ILE A 87 6.97 3.03 -19.59
C ILE A 87 5.59 2.97 -18.91
N ILE A 88 5.36 3.84 -17.91
CA ILE A 88 4.07 4.01 -17.24
C ILE A 88 3.92 5.47 -16.77
N ASP A 89 2.76 6.09 -17.00
CA ASP A 89 2.45 7.43 -16.49
C ASP A 89 1.79 7.33 -15.11
N LYS A 90 2.58 7.53 -14.05
CA LYS A 90 2.09 7.52 -12.66
C LYS A 90 1.37 8.81 -12.26
N LYS A 91 1.59 9.92 -12.98
CA LYS A 91 0.98 11.23 -12.66
C LYS A 91 -0.43 11.31 -13.24
N ASN A 92 -0.59 10.94 -14.51
CA ASN A 92 -1.89 10.85 -15.15
C ASN A 92 -2.15 9.39 -15.54
N ILE A 93 -2.67 8.63 -14.58
CA ILE A 93 -2.87 7.19 -14.69
C ILE A 93 -3.74 6.81 -15.90
N HIS A 94 -4.68 7.66 -16.30
CA HIS A 94 -5.64 7.36 -17.38
C HIS A 94 -5.03 7.44 -18.78
N ARG A 95 -3.81 7.98 -18.93
CA ARG A 95 -3.02 7.93 -20.17
C ARG A 95 -2.47 6.54 -20.46
N ASN A 96 -2.42 5.66 -19.45
CA ASN A 96 -1.97 4.29 -19.67
C ASN A 96 -3.05 3.48 -20.38
N ALA A 97 -2.65 2.74 -21.40
CA ALA A 97 -3.50 1.80 -22.12
C ALA A 97 -3.59 0.48 -21.35
N LEU A 98 -4.79 -0.10 -21.29
CA LEU A 98 -5.03 -1.42 -20.73
C LEU A 98 -5.41 -2.38 -21.85
N GLN A 99 -4.74 -3.52 -21.90
CA GLN A 99 -5.03 -4.57 -22.85
C GLN A 99 -5.14 -5.90 -22.12
N VAL A 100 -5.86 -6.85 -22.70
CA VAL A 100 -5.99 -8.21 -22.17
C VAL A 100 -5.60 -9.21 -23.24
N ILE A 101 -4.73 -10.14 -22.87
CA ILE A 101 -4.33 -11.29 -23.69
C ILE A 101 -4.70 -12.57 -22.96
N HIS A 102 -4.84 -13.66 -23.71
CA HIS A 102 -5.08 -14.97 -23.14
C HIS A 102 -4.26 -16.02 -23.87
N GLN A 103 -3.99 -17.13 -23.19
CA GLN A 103 -3.40 -18.31 -23.81
C GLN A 103 -2.02 -18.05 -24.45
N TYR A 104 -1.24 -17.15 -23.86
CA TYR A 104 0.12 -16.86 -24.27
C TYR A 104 1.04 -18.06 -24.00
N SER A 105 1.92 -18.37 -24.94
CA SER A 105 2.85 -19.50 -24.85
C SER A 105 4.27 -19.00 -25.07
N THR A 106 5.13 -19.17 -24.08
CA THR A 106 6.57 -18.92 -24.22
C THR A 106 7.23 -20.08 -24.97
N LYS A 107 8.12 -19.81 -25.93
CA LYS A 107 9.08 -20.82 -26.39
C LYS A 107 10.33 -20.75 -25.50
N GLY A 108 11.07 -21.85 -25.35
CA GLY A 108 12.35 -21.83 -24.62
C GLY A 108 12.33 -22.01 -23.09
N GLY A 109 11.15 -22.09 -22.44
CA GLY A 109 11.06 -22.63 -21.07
C GLY A 109 11.30 -24.14 -21.04
N LYS A 110 11.68 -24.71 -19.89
CA LYS A 110 11.93 -26.17 -19.75
C LYS A 110 10.70 -27.04 -20.10
N TYR A 111 9.50 -26.43 -20.10
CA TYR A 111 8.22 -27.02 -20.49
C TYR A 111 7.35 -25.99 -21.23
N ALA A 112 6.50 -26.43 -22.18
CA ALA A 112 5.52 -25.58 -22.84
C ALA A 112 4.42 -25.17 -21.85
N ASN A 113 4.49 -23.95 -21.33
CA ASN A 113 3.51 -23.39 -20.40
C ASN A 113 2.55 -22.44 -21.16
N ARG A 114 1.25 -22.59 -20.90
CA ARG A 114 0.20 -21.74 -21.46
C ARG A 114 -0.41 -20.90 -20.35
N TYR A 115 -0.25 -19.59 -20.45
CA TYR A 115 -0.76 -18.62 -19.48
C TYR A 115 -2.24 -18.37 -19.73
N ASP A 116 -3.05 -18.41 -18.68
CA ASP A 116 -4.51 -18.26 -18.81
C ASP A 116 -4.90 -16.88 -19.32
N VAL A 117 -4.73 -15.84 -18.50
CA VAL A 117 -5.04 -14.45 -18.85
C VAL A 117 -3.97 -13.52 -18.29
N SER A 118 -3.55 -12.53 -19.08
CA SER A 118 -2.62 -11.49 -18.63
C SER A 118 -3.14 -10.12 -19.03
N VAL A 119 -3.00 -9.17 -18.11
CA VAL A 119 -3.32 -7.76 -18.36
C VAL A 119 -2.02 -7.04 -18.69
N LEU A 120 -2.02 -6.38 -19.83
CA LEU A 120 -0.94 -5.53 -20.28
C LEU A 120 -1.26 -4.07 -19.93
N VAL A 121 -0.28 -3.35 -19.40
CA VAL A 121 -0.33 -1.91 -19.20
C VAL A 121 0.74 -1.29 -20.10
N ASN A 122 0.30 -0.52 -21.09
CA ASN A 122 1.16 -0.04 -22.17
C ASN A 122 1.96 -1.16 -22.85
N GLY A 123 1.35 -2.34 -23.02
CA GLY A 123 2.00 -3.53 -23.60
C GLY A 123 2.86 -4.36 -22.64
N LEU A 124 3.19 -3.87 -21.43
CA LEU A 124 3.92 -4.66 -20.43
C LEU A 124 2.98 -5.55 -19.60
N PRO A 125 3.28 -6.84 -19.41
CA PRO A 125 2.47 -7.71 -18.56
C PRO A 125 2.66 -7.36 -17.07
N LEU A 126 1.70 -6.63 -16.50
CA LEU A 126 1.78 -6.19 -15.09
C LEU A 126 0.87 -6.98 -14.14
N VAL A 127 -0.17 -7.64 -14.67
CA VAL A 127 -1.03 -8.55 -13.88
C VAL A 127 -1.19 -9.85 -14.62
N HIS A 128 -1.01 -10.96 -13.89
CA HIS A 128 -1.26 -12.29 -14.41
C HIS A 128 -2.36 -12.98 -13.61
N VAL A 129 -3.34 -13.54 -14.33
CA VAL A 129 -4.54 -14.16 -13.76
C VAL A 129 -4.54 -15.65 -14.10
N GLU A 130 -4.52 -16.49 -13.07
CA GLU A 130 -4.62 -17.94 -13.20
C GLU A 130 -6.00 -18.41 -12.76
N LEU A 131 -6.70 -19.13 -13.64
CA LEU A 131 -8.08 -19.54 -13.46
C LEU A 131 -8.19 -21.06 -13.35
N LYS A 132 -8.97 -21.53 -12.38
CA LYS A 132 -9.34 -22.94 -12.23
C LYS A 132 -10.83 -23.13 -12.42
N LYS A 133 -11.20 -24.37 -12.76
CA LYS A 133 -12.60 -24.79 -12.82
C LYS A 133 -13.23 -24.71 -11.42
N ARG A 134 -14.53 -24.46 -11.35
CA ARG A 134 -15.29 -24.55 -10.10
C ARG A 134 -15.14 -25.95 -9.50
N GLY A 135 -15.06 -26.02 -8.18
CA GLY A 135 -14.78 -27.26 -7.43
C GLY A 135 -13.30 -27.60 -7.26
N VAL A 136 -12.39 -26.98 -8.03
CA VAL A 136 -10.94 -27.11 -7.81
C VAL A 136 -10.50 -26.15 -6.71
N ALA A 137 -9.63 -26.62 -5.81
CA ALA A 137 -9.05 -25.79 -4.77
C ALA A 137 -8.25 -24.63 -5.40
N ILE A 138 -8.52 -23.39 -4.98
CA ILE A 138 -7.82 -22.18 -5.46
C ILE A 138 -6.30 -22.25 -5.23
N ARG A 139 -5.84 -23.04 -4.25
CA ARG A 139 -4.41 -23.31 -4.01
C ARG A 139 -3.71 -23.95 -5.23
N GLU A 140 -4.42 -24.68 -6.08
CA GLU A 140 -3.83 -25.21 -7.31
C GLU A 140 -3.43 -24.12 -8.30
N ALA A 141 -4.19 -23.02 -8.39
CA ALA A 141 -3.79 -21.83 -9.15
C ALA A 141 -2.51 -21.20 -8.58
N PHE A 142 -2.47 -21.07 -7.25
CA PHE A 142 -1.29 -20.56 -6.55
C PHE A 142 -0.04 -21.41 -6.85
N ASN A 143 -0.17 -22.73 -6.82
CA ASN A 143 0.91 -23.67 -7.12
C ASN A 143 1.32 -23.63 -8.61
N GLN A 144 0.37 -23.43 -9.52
CA GLN A 144 0.66 -23.25 -10.95
C GLN A 144 1.57 -22.04 -11.18
N ILE A 145 1.26 -20.89 -10.58
CA ILE A 145 2.09 -19.68 -10.70
C ILE A 145 3.50 -19.93 -10.15
N LYS A 146 3.65 -20.76 -9.11
CA LYS A 146 4.98 -21.16 -8.59
C LYS A 146 5.83 -21.81 -9.69
N ARG A 147 5.22 -22.66 -10.51
CA ARG A 147 5.89 -23.34 -11.62
C ARG A 147 6.27 -22.34 -12.70
N TYR A 148 5.37 -21.45 -13.11
CA TYR A 148 5.69 -20.45 -14.14
C TYR A 148 6.85 -19.54 -13.76
N LYS A 149 6.88 -19.02 -12.53
CA LYS A 149 8.00 -18.20 -12.06
C LYS A 149 9.35 -18.93 -12.10
N ARG A 150 9.35 -20.24 -11.87
CA ARG A 150 10.58 -21.06 -11.89
C ARG A 150 10.98 -21.45 -13.31
N ASP A 151 10.01 -21.72 -14.18
CA ASP A 151 10.23 -22.48 -15.40
C ASP A 151 10.09 -21.67 -16.69
N SER A 152 9.39 -20.53 -16.69
CA SER A 152 9.02 -19.85 -17.94
C SER A 152 8.86 -18.33 -17.90
N PHE A 153 8.80 -17.66 -16.75
CA PHE A 153 8.69 -16.18 -16.73
C PHE A 153 9.96 -15.46 -17.18
N SER A 154 11.12 -16.07 -16.92
CA SER A 154 12.43 -15.62 -17.40
C SER A 154 12.78 -16.20 -18.78
N ALA A 155 11.83 -16.86 -19.45
CA ALA A 155 12.07 -17.37 -20.81
C ALA A 155 12.20 -16.20 -21.79
N GLU A 156 12.92 -16.45 -22.87
CA GLU A 156 13.12 -15.50 -23.96
C GLU A 156 13.74 -14.17 -23.43
N ASP A 157 13.13 -13.01 -23.68
CA ASP A 157 13.58 -11.70 -23.18
C ASP A 157 13.05 -11.36 -21.77
N GLY A 158 12.34 -12.27 -21.11
CA GLY A 158 11.93 -12.13 -19.71
C GLY A 158 10.84 -11.08 -19.46
N LEU A 159 10.02 -10.73 -20.45
CA LEU A 159 8.98 -9.69 -20.29
C LEU A 159 7.97 -10.00 -19.18
N PHE A 160 7.70 -11.28 -18.88
CA PHE A 160 6.80 -11.68 -17.79
C PHE A 160 7.38 -11.47 -16.39
N GLU A 161 8.67 -11.13 -16.26
CA GLU A 161 9.26 -10.71 -14.99
C GLU A 161 8.72 -9.35 -14.51
N PHE A 162 8.11 -8.56 -15.42
CA PHE A 162 7.42 -7.31 -15.07
C PHE A 162 6.13 -7.50 -14.28
N VAL A 163 5.58 -8.72 -14.17
CA VAL A 163 4.33 -8.95 -13.44
C VAL A 163 4.46 -8.44 -12.00
N GLN A 164 3.56 -7.55 -11.60
CA GLN A 164 3.53 -6.95 -10.27
C GLN A 164 2.55 -7.69 -9.36
N ILE A 165 1.40 -8.06 -9.91
CA ILE A 165 0.28 -8.66 -9.17
C ILE A 165 -0.13 -9.97 -9.82
N PHE A 166 -0.32 -10.98 -8.98
CA PHE A 166 -1.00 -12.21 -9.36
C PHE A 166 -2.42 -12.19 -8.86
N VAL A 167 -3.35 -12.65 -9.70
CA VAL A 167 -4.72 -12.96 -9.32
C VAL A 167 -4.96 -14.44 -9.55
N ILE A 168 -5.54 -15.11 -8.57
CA ILE A 168 -5.90 -16.52 -8.64
C ILE A 168 -7.40 -16.64 -8.39
N SER A 169 -8.08 -17.49 -9.16
CA SER A 169 -9.51 -17.72 -8.96
C SER A 169 -9.93 -19.13 -9.38
N ASN A 170 -10.92 -19.69 -8.71
CA ASN A 170 -11.64 -20.88 -9.16
C ASN A 170 -13.10 -20.57 -9.57
N GLY A 171 -13.40 -19.29 -9.79
CA GLY A 171 -14.72 -18.78 -10.13
C GLY A 171 -15.54 -18.34 -8.93
N THR A 172 -15.52 -19.08 -7.82
CA THR A 172 -16.31 -18.74 -6.61
C THR A 172 -15.48 -18.02 -5.55
N SER A 173 -14.16 -18.19 -5.57
CA SER A 173 -13.23 -17.49 -4.69
C SER A 173 -12.07 -16.93 -5.50
N SER A 174 -11.72 -15.67 -5.26
CA SER A 174 -10.72 -14.91 -5.99
C SER A 174 -9.82 -14.18 -5.01
N LYS A 175 -8.51 -14.32 -5.20
CA LYS A 175 -7.49 -13.69 -4.36
C LYS A 175 -6.41 -13.04 -5.20
N TYR A 176 -5.71 -12.07 -4.61
CA TYR A 176 -4.57 -11.41 -5.23
C TYR A 176 -3.38 -11.30 -4.27
N TYR A 177 -2.18 -11.22 -4.84
CA TYR A 177 -0.93 -11.07 -4.08
C TYR A 177 0.17 -10.48 -4.95
N SER A 178 1.20 -9.91 -4.32
CA SER A 178 2.33 -9.32 -5.03
C SER A 178 3.30 -10.36 -5.54
N ASN A 179 4.07 -10.01 -6.57
CA ASN A 179 5.05 -10.89 -7.19
C ASN A 179 6.09 -11.46 -6.20
N THR A 180 6.49 -10.68 -5.19
CA THR A 180 7.49 -11.06 -4.18
C THR A 180 6.91 -11.81 -2.98
N THR A 181 5.57 -11.82 -2.79
CA THR A 181 4.93 -12.35 -1.57
C THR A 181 5.47 -13.71 -1.16
N ARG A 182 5.54 -14.66 -2.10
CA ARG A 182 6.01 -16.02 -1.81
C ARG A 182 7.49 -16.06 -1.43
N ILE A 183 8.35 -15.35 -2.16
CA ILE A 183 9.80 -15.40 -1.96
C ILE A 183 10.15 -14.77 -0.61
N ALA A 184 9.61 -13.59 -0.33
CA ALA A 184 9.84 -12.86 0.92
C ALA A 184 9.42 -13.66 2.17
N GLN A 185 8.37 -14.48 2.08
CA GLN A 185 7.94 -15.32 3.20
C GLN A 185 8.82 -16.56 3.37
N LEU A 186 9.29 -17.17 2.27
CA LEU A 186 10.20 -18.31 2.33
C LEU A 186 11.59 -17.92 2.84
N GLU A 187 12.06 -16.70 2.57
CA GLU A 187 13.31 -16.17 3.14
C GLU A 187 13.22 -15.96 4.65
N LYS A 188 12.05 -15.55 5.16
CA LYS A 188 11.79 -15.39 6.60
C LYS A 188 11.59 -16.72 7.31
N ASN A 189 10.87 -17.63 6.67
CA ASN A 189 10.61 -18.96 7.19
C ASN A 189 10.41 -19.92 6.00
N HIS A 190 11.39 -20.81 5.78
CA HIS A 190 11.35 -21.79 4.70
C HIS A 190 10.14 -22.74 4.75
N LYS A 191 9.45 -22.84 5.90
CA LYS A 191 8.23 -23.63 6.11
C LYS A 191 6.94 -22.79 6.08
N ALA A 192 7.02 -21.50 5.72
CA ALA A 192 5.86 -20.62 5.71
C ALA A 192 4.80 -21.11 4.71
N ASP A 193 3.55 -21.12 5.16
CA ASP A 193 2.42 -21.28 4.25
C ASP A 193 2.17 -19.98 3.48
N THR A 194 2.92 -19.81 2.40
CA THR A 194 2.88 -18.59 1.58
C THR A 194 1.50 -18.28 0.98
N PHE A 195 0.57 -19.25 0.96
CA PHE A 195 -0.79 -19.02 0.49
C PHE A 195 -1.60 -18.16 1.47
N GLU A 196 -1.30 -18.19 2.77
CA GLU A 196 -1.99 -17.37 3.77
C GLU A 196 -1.76 -15.86 3.57
N PHE A 197 -0.70 -15.49 2.86
CA PHE A 197 -0.37 -14.10 2.53
C PHE A 197 -1.06 -13.59 1.26
N THR A 198 -1.98 -14.39 0.70
CA THR A 198 -2.86 -13.97 -0.40
C THR A 198 -4.10 -13.26 0.15
N ASN A 199 -4.50 -12.18 -0.51
CA ASN A 199 -5.53 -11.27 -0.02
C ASN A 199 -6.83 -11.44 -0.79
N TYR A 200 -7.96 -11.34 -0.10
CA TYR A 200 -9.24 -11.09 -0.73
C TYR A 200 -9.34 -9.62 -1.12
N TRP A 201 -10.06 -9.33 -2.21
CA TRP A 201 -10.57 -7.98 -2.45
C TRP A 201 -11.84 -7.79 -1.63
N ALA A 202 -12.14 -6.54 -1.25
CA ALA A 202 -13.26 -6.23 -0.37
C ALA A 202 -13.82 -4.85 -0.65
N ASP A 203 -15.07 -4.62 -0.24
CA ASP A 203 -15.68 -3.30 -0.27
C ASP A 203 -15.19 -2.42 0.91
N SER A 204 -15.68 -1.17 0.94
CA SER A 204 -15.32 -0.20 1.98
C SER A 204 -15.90 -0.46 3.37
N LYS A 205 -16.67 -1.55 3.52
CA LYS A 205 -17.17 -2.11 4.79
C LYS A 205 -16.44 -3.40 5.15
N ASN A 206 -15.31 -3.69 4.50
CA ASN A 206 -14.50 -4.89 4.68
C ASN A 206 -15.23 -6.19 4.32
N ARG A 207 -16.26 -6.18 3.47
CA ARG A 207 -16.91 -7.42 3.01
C ARG A 207 -16.16 -7.97 1.81
N ASN A 208 -15.69 -9.21 1.89
CA ASN A 208 -14.93 -9.86 0.83
C ASN A 208 -15.77 -10.03 -0.44
N ILE A 209 -15.16 -9.75 -1.58
CA ILE A 209 -15.72 -9.92 -2.92
C ILE A 209 -15.01 -11.12 -3.55
N GLU A 210 -15.61 -12.29 -3.44
CA GLU A 210 -14.98 -13.56 -3.77
C GLU A 210 -15.29 -14.06 -5.19
N ASP A 211 -16.53 -13.87 -5.67
CA ASP A 211 -16.92 -14.27 -7.02
C ASP A 211 -16.07 -13.54 -8.06
N LEU A 212 -15.60 -14.29 -9.07
CA LEU A 212 -14.69 -13.76 -10.08
C LEU A 212 -15.27 -12.57 -10.85
N MET A 213 -16.57 -12.57 -11.14
CA MET A 213 -17.20 -11.52 -11.95
C MET A 213 -17.39 -10.24 -11.14
N ASP A 214 -17.77 -10.35 -9.87
CA ASP A 214 -17.88 -9.19 -8.97
C ASP A 214 -16.49 -8.62 -8.65
N PHE A 215 -15.51 -9.50 -8.37
CA PHE A 215 -14.11 -9.12 -8.22
C PHE A 215 -13.63 -8.35 -9.45
N ALA A 216 -13.97 -8.84 -10.65
CA ALA A 216 -13.57 -8.23 -11.91
C ALA A 216 -14.22 -6.87 -12.18
N GLN A 217 -15.47 -6.68 -11.75
CA GLN A 217 -16.14 -5.38 -11.86
C GLN A 217 -15.49 -4.30 -10.99
N SER A 218 -14.91 -4.67 -9.84
CA SER A 218 -14.32 -3.70 -8.91
C SER A 218 -12.79 -3.58 -9.04
N PHE A 219 -12.06 -4.70 -8.95
CA PHE A 219 -10.60 -4.73 -8.91
C PHE A 219 -10.01 -4.38 -10.27
N PHE A 220 -10.60 -4.93 -11.34
CA PHE A 220 -10.16 -4.68 -12.70
C PHE A 220 -10.83 -3.47 -13.37
N ALA A 221 -11.62 -2.66 -12.65
CA ALA A 221 -12.03 -1.37 -13.17
C ALA A 221 -10.79 -0.54 -13.53
N LYS A 222 -10.78 0.09 -14.71
CA LYS A 222 -9.59 0.78 -15.25
C LYS A 222 -8.96 1.74 -14.23
N HIS A 223 -9.78 2.56 -13.57
CA HIS A 223 -9.30 3.46 -12.52
C HIS A 223 -8.72 2.70 -11.32
N SER A 224 -9.42 1.69 -10.81
CA SER A 224 -8.99 0.89 -9.66
C SER A 224 -7.65 0.21 -9.92
N LEU A 225 -7.54 -0.56 -11.01
CA LEU A 225 -6.32 -1.33 -11.29
C LEU A 225 -5.11 -0.42 -11.47
N LEU A 226 -5.26 0.68 -12.22
CA LEU A 226 -4.16 1.61 -12.45
C LEU A 226 -3.73 2.34 -11.18
N ASN A 227 -4.66 2.72 -10.29
CA ASN A 227 -4.28 3.24 -8.97
C ASN A 227 -3.60 2.18 -8.12
N ILE A 228 -4.06 0.92 -8.14
CA ILE A 228 -3.42 -0.16 -7.37
C ILE A 228 -1.96 -0.31 -7.81
N LEU A 229 -1.72 -0.42 -9.12
CA LEU A 229 -0.37 -0.61 -9.68
C LEU A 229 0.55 0.59 -9.46
N THR A 230 0.04 1.82 -9.60
CA THR A 230 0.88 3.03 -9.59
C THR A 230 0.95 3.72 -8.23
N ARG A 231 -0.07 3.57 -7.39
CA ARG A 231 -0.23 4.31 -6.13
C ARG A 231 -0.38 3.43 -4.91
N TYR A 232 -0.87 2.19 -4.99
CA TYR A 232 -1.09 1.35 -3.81
C TYR A 232 -0.23 0.08 -3.74
N CYS A 233 0.81 0.04 -4.57
CA CYS A 233 1.97 -0.80 -4.36
C CYS A 233 3.06 -0.03 -3.60
N VAL A 234 3.84 -0.77 -2.79
CA VAL A 234 5.01 -0.28 -2.05
C VAL A 234 6.15 -1.23 -2.32
N PHE A 235 7.20 -0.74 -2.97
CA PHE A 235 8.46 -1.46 -3.10
C PHE A 235 9.36 -1.05 -1.94
N THR A 236 9.72 -2.01 -1.10
CA THR A 236 10.55 -1.71 0.09
C THR A 236 12.03 -1.60 -0.28
N SER A 237 12.82 -0.99 0.60
CA SER A 237 14.29 -0.94 0.47
C SER A 237 14.95 -2.33 0.57
N GLU A 238 14.22 -3.33 1.06
CA GLU A 238 14.57 -4.76 1.02
C GLU A 238 14.16 -5.44 -0.29
N GLU A 239 13.75 -4.67 -1.31
CA GLU A 239 13.31 -5.15 -2.62
C GLU A 239 12.07 -6.07 -2.58
N VAL A 240 11.19 -5.85 -1.60
CA VAL A 240 9.93 -6.58 -1.48
C VAL A 240 8.78 -5.70 -1.97
N LEU A 241 8.08 -6.15 -3.01
CA LEU A 241 6.82 -5.55 -3.44
C LEU A 241 5.68 -5.94 -2.50
N LEU A 242 5.00 -4.95 -1.94
CA LEU A 242 3.78 -5.11 -1.16
C LEU A 242 2.64 -4.47 -1.93
N VAL A 243 1.55 -5.21 -2.11
CA VAL A 243 0.30 -4.64 -2.60
C VAL A 243 -0.59 -4.36 -1.39
N MET A 244 -1.10 -3.14 -1.27
CA MET A 244 -1.95 -2.78 -0.12
C MET A 244 -3.25 -3.59 -0.13
N ARG A 245 -3.75 -3.88 1.07
CA ARG A 245 -5.05 -4.51 1.31
C ARG A 245 -6.19 -3.52 1.13
N PRO A 246 -7.43 -3.96 0.84
CA PRO A 246 -8.54 -3.05 0.54
C PRO A 246 -8.78 -2.01 1.64
N TYR A 247 -8.79 -2.44 2.91
CA TYR A 247 -8.98 -1.53 4.05
C TYR A 247 -7.87 -0.48 4.21
N GLN A 248 -6.65 -0.78 3.73
CA GLN A 248 -5.52 0.16 3.73
C GLN A 248 -5.69 1.19 2.61
N ILE A 249 -6.12 0.74 1.43
CA ILE A 249 -6.42 1.60 0.27
C ILE A 249 -7.54 2.59 0.64
N VAL A 250 -8.66 2.08 1.16
CA VAL A 250 -9.80 2.93 1.56
C VAL A 250 -9.41 3.92 2.65
N ALA A 251 -8.59 3.52 3.62
CA ALA A 251 -8.07 4.44 4.64
C ALA A 251 -7.24 5.58 4.03
N ALA A 252 -6.31 5.26 3.11
CA ALA A 252 -5.50 6.25 2.42
C ALA A 252 -6.34 7.18 1.54
N GLU A 253 -7.30 6.64 0.79
CA GLU A 253 -8.21 7.41 -0.06
C GLU A 253 -9.03 8.41 0.75
N ARG A 254 -9.65 7.96 1.85
CA ARG A 254 -10.44 8.83 2.72
C ARG A 254 -9.59 9.92 3.38
N ILE A 255 -8.32 9.67 3.68
CA ILE A 255 -7.38 10.70 4.14
C ILE A 255 -7.15 11.75 3.04
N LEU A 256 -6.84 11.33 1.81
CA LEU A 256 -6.59 12.23 0.68
C LEU A 256 -7.83 13.05 0.31
N GLU A 257 -9.00 12.41 0.27
CA GLU A 257 -10.28 13.08 0.06
C GLU A 257 -10.53 14.13 1.15
N LYS A 258 -10.22 13.79 2.41
CA LYS A 258 -10.38 14.71 3.53
C LYS A 258 -9.45 15.91 3.45
N ILE A 259 -8.20 15.72 3.02
CA ILE A 259 -7.25 16.80 2.76
C ILE A 259 -7.81 17.73 1.69
N LYS A 260 -8.18 17.19 0.52
CA LYS A 260 -8.73 17.96 -0.61
C LYS A 260 -9.98 18.75 -0.22
N ALA A 261 -10.96 18.08 0.41
CA ALA A 261 -12.20 18.74 0.84
C ALA A 261 -11.95 19.88 1.83
N THR A 262 -10.97 19.73 2.73
CA THR A 262 -10.58 20.77 3.69
C THR A 262 -9.86 21.93 3.00
N HIS A 263 -8.99 21.63 2.03
CA HIS A 263 -8.28 22.62 1.23
C HIS A 263 -9.26 23.51 0.45
N ASP A 264 -10.16 22.87 -0.30
CA ASP A 264 -11.14 23.54 -1.17
C ASP A 264 -12.10 24.43 -0.37
N SER A 265 -12.57 23.94 0.78
CA SER A 265 -13.49 24.67 1.66
C SER A 265 -12.80 25.65 2.62
N LYS A 266 -11.46 25.64 2.68
CA LYS A 266 -10.63 26.45 3.60
C LYS A 266 -10.99 26.29 5.08
N THR A 267 -11.54 25.14 5.50
CA THR A 267 -12.01 24.90 6.88
C THR A 267 -10.92 24.33 7.81
N TYR A 268 -9.73 24.91 7.79
CA TYR A 268 -8.61 24.51 8.65
C TYR A 268 -8.94 24.70 10.15
N LYS A 269 -8.20 24.00 11.03
CA LYS A 269 -8.29 24.04 12.51
C LYS A 269 -9.62 23.59 13.14
N LYS A 270 -10.60 23.16 12.35
CA LYS A 270 -11.83 22.56 12.88
C LYS A 270 -11.58 21.07 13.14
N SER A 271 -12.31 20.44 14.05
CA SER A 271 -12.31 18.97 14.17
C SER A 271 -12.64 18.27 12.84
N GLN A 272 -13.22 19.00 11.89
CA GLN A 272 -13.48 18.58 10.53
C GLN A 272 -12.26 18.67 9.59
N SER A 273 -11.10 19.18 9.98
CA SER A 273 -9.92 19.26 9.08
C SER A 273 -9.07 17.98 9.06
N GLY A 274 -9.50 16.95 9.80
CA GLY A 274 -8.79 15.69 9.97
C GLY A 274 -9.71 14.49 10.15
N GLY A 275 -9.17 13.43 10.76
CA GLY A 275 -9.92 12.27 11.23
C GLY A 275 -8.99 11.18 11.76
N TYR A 276 -9.54 10.04 12.19
CA TYR A 276 -8.70 8.91 12.62
C TYR A 276 -9.04 7.61 11.89
N ILE A 277 -8.05 6.73 11.83
CA ILE A 277 -8.14 5.38 11.29
C ILE A 277 -8.06 4.39 12.44
N TRP A 278 -9.12 3.60 12.61
CA TRP A 278 -9.18 2.55 13.62
C TRP A 278 -8.86 1.19 13.00
N HIS A 279 -7.60 0.81 13.05
CA HIS A 279 -7.12 -0.44 12.46
C HIS A 279 -6.47 -1.27 13.55
N THR A 280 -6.87 -2.53 13.73
CA THR A 280 -6.36 -3.39 14.80
C THR A 280 -4.82 -3.53 14.77
N THR A 281 -4.21 -3.85 15.92
CA THR A 281 -2.76 -4.11 16.00
C THR A 281 -2.37 -5.27 15.08
N GLY A 282 -1.24 -5.12 14.37
CA GLY A 282 -0.78 -6.11 13.40
C GLY A 282 -1.43 -6.04 12.01
N SER A 283 -2.41 -5.14 11.78
CA SER A 283 -3.06 -5.00 10.46
C SER A 283 -2.24 -4.24 9.41
N GLY A 284 -1.05 -3.73 9.75
CA GLY A 284 -0.22 -2.92 8.85
C GLY A 284 -0.55 -1.42 8.87
N LYS A 285 -0.84 -0.86 10.06
CA LYS A 285 -1.06 0.59 10.25
C LYS A 285 0.10 1.43 9.76
N THR A 286 1.33 1.08 10.14
CA THR A 286 2.56 1.80 9.76
C THR A 286 2.75 1.89 8.24
N LEU A 287 2.50 0.79 7.51
CA LEU A 287 2.50 0.80 6.04
C LEU A 287 1.45 1.78 5.49
N THR A 288 0.25 1.74 6.05
CA THR A 288 -0.89 2.55 5.60
C THR A 288 -0.66 4.03 5.88
N SER A 289 -0.18 4.38 7.06
CA SER A 289 0.11 5.75 7.48
C SER A 289 1.28 6.33 6.67
N PHE A 290 2.35 5.56 6.48
CA PHE A 290 3.48 5.97 5.64
C PHE A 290 3.04 6.20 4.20
N LYS A 291 2.27 5.27 3.61
CA LYS A 291 1.83 5.45 2.22
C LYS A 291 0.87 6.63 2.06
N SER A 292 -0.01 6.85 3.04
CA SER A 292 -0.86 8.05 3.08
C SER A 292 -0.01 9.33 3.12
N ALA A 293 1.09 9.34 3.86
CA ALA A 293 2.04 10.46 3.90
C ALA A 293 2.71 10.69 2.54
N THR A 294 3.17 9.63 1.86
CA THR A 294 3.77 9.72 0.52
C THR A 294 2.78 10.29 -0.49
N LEU A 295 1.54 9.82 -0.48
CA LEU A 295 0.51 10.31 -1.40
C LEU A 295 0.09 11.76 -1.07
N ALA A 296 0.05 12.13 0.20
CA ALA A 296 -0.24 13.51 0.61
C ALA A 296 0.86 14.49 0.19
N LYS A 297 2.13 14.06 0.21
CA LYS A 297 3.28 14.86 -0.26
C LYS A 297 3.19 15.23 -1.75
N GLU A 298 2.50 14.42 -2.55
CA GLU A 298 2.33 14.65 -3.99
C GLU A 298 1.27 15.71 -4.30
N LEU A 299 0.45 16.11 -3.31
CA LEU A 299 -0.52 17.20 -3.47
C LEU A 299 0.20 18.55 -3.52
N GLU A 300 -0.07 19.35 -4.54
CA GLU A 300 0.61 20.63 -4.77
C GLU A 300 0.38 21.64 -3.64
N SER A 301 -0.79 21.60 -2.99
CA SER A 301 -1.11 22.49 -1.86
C SER A 301 -0.31 22.18 -0.59
N ILE A 302 0.20 20.96 -0.44
CA ILE A 302 0.86 20.52 0.79
C ILE A 302 2.34 20.89 0.77
N SER A 303 2.73 21.73 1.73
CA SER A 303 4.13 22.12 1.94
C SER A 303 4.93 21.00 2.58
N LYS A 304 4.43 20.44 3.69
CA LYS A 304 5.11 19.41 4.48
C LYS A 304 4.13 18.36 4.98
N VAL A 305 4.61 17.13 5.08
CA VAL A 305 3.96 16.04 5.79
C VAL A 305 4.82 15.68 7.00
N LEU A 306 4.28 15.90 8.20
CA LEU A 306 4.91 15.57 9.46
C LEU A 306 4.39 14.22 9.94
N PHE A 307 5.27 13.24 9.97
CA PHE A 307 4.99 11.94 10.54
C PHE A 307 5.46 11.95 12.00
N VAL A 308 4.51 11.96 12.94
CA VAL A 308 4.75 12.15 14.36
C VAL A 308 4.55 10.85 15.12
N VAL A 309 5.60 10.39 15.81
CA VAL A 309 5.56 9.21 16.67
C VAL A 309 5.82 9.56 18.13
N ASP A 310 5.37 8.70 19.06
CA ASP A 310 5.78 8.81 20.45
C ASP A 310 7.18 8.21 20.66
N ARG A 311 7.98 8.78 21.55
CA ARG A 311 9.37 8.36 21.81
C ARG A 311 9.46 6.91 22.31
N LYS A 312 8.46 6.45 23.07
CA LYS A 312 8.37 5.06 23.53
C LYS A 312 8.05 4.08 22.39
N ASP A 313 7.44 4.56 21.32
CA ASP A 313 7.11 3.75 20.14
C ASP A 313 8.13 3.94 19.02
N LEU A 314 8.93 5.02 19.05
CA LEU A 314 10.17 5.16 18.27
C LEU A 314 11.28 4.30 18.89
N ASP A 315 11.01 3.01 19.01
CA ASP A 315 12.03 2.00 19.23
C ASP A 315 12.77 1.72 17.92
N TYR A 316 13.92 1.06 18.01
CA TYR A 316 14.73 0.63 16.86
C TYR A 316 13.91 -0.14 15.80
N GLN A 317 12.86 -0.85 16.23
CA GLN A 317 11.95 -1.57 15.35
C GLN A 317 11.11 -0.62 14.47
N THR A 318 10.55 0.45 15.04
CA THR A 318 9.77 1.44 14.30
C THR A 318 10.65 2.24 13.34
N MET A 319 11.88 2.56 13.74
CA MET A 319 12.87 3.17 12.84
C MET A 319 13.20 2.27 11.65
N LYS A 320 13.43 0.97 11.90
CA LYS A 320 13.63 -0.03 10.85
C LYS A 320 12.42 -0.14 9.91
N GLU A 321 11.21 -0.14 10.44
CA GLU A 321 10.00 -0.19 9.61
C GLU A 321 9.88 1.04 8.69
N TYR A 322 10.27 2.23 9.14
CA TYR A 322 10.29 3.41 8.25
C TYR A 322 11.43 3.37 7.22
N ASP A 323 12.63 2.95 7.63
CA ASP A 323 13.77 2.78 6.71
C ASP A 323 13.50 1.72 5.63
N LYS A 324 12.59 0.75 5.90
CA LYS A 324 12.08 -0.18 4.88
C LYS A 324 11.30 0.52 3.77
N PHE A 325 10.66 1.65 4.04
CA PHE A 325 9.86 2.35 3.03
C PHE A 325 10.57 3.54 2.40
N GLN A 326 11.51 4.16 3.12
CA GLN A 326 12.40 5.18 2.58
C GLN A 326 13.71 5.14 3.34
N LYS A 327 14.79 4.75 2.63
CA LYS A 327 16.12 4.64 3.21
C LYS A 327 16.54 5.96 3.86
N ASP A 328 17.15 5.86 5.06
CA ASP A 328 17.67 6.97 5.87
C ASP A 328 16.62 7.98 6.36
N CYS A 329 15.32 7.68 6.23
CA CYS A 329 14.24 8.57 6.66
C CYS A 329 14.08 8.61 8.19
N ALA A 330 14.36 7.50 8.89
CA ALA A 330 14.25 7.45 10.35
C ALA A 330 15.46 8.05 11.08
N ASN A 331 16.67 7.90 10.51
CA ASN A 331 17.93 8.32 11.13
C ASN A 331 18.27 9.80 10.94
N SER A 332 17.54 10.52 10.09
CA SER A 332 17.88 11.92 9.75
C SER A 332 17.64 12.90 10.90
N ASN A 333 16.70 12.64 11.81
CA ASN A 333 16.24 13.64 12.79
C ASN A 333 16.69 13.32 14.22
N THR A 334 17.96 13.51 14.54
CA THR A 334 18.51 13.21 15.89
C THR A 334 18.26 14.33 16.91
N SER A 335 18.05 15.58 16.48
CA SER A 335 17.89 16.74 17.36
C SER A 335 16.89 17.77 16.83
N THR A 336 16.40 18.67 17.71
CA THR A 336 15.52 19.78 17.33
C THR A 336 16.18 20.74 16.32
N LYS A 337 17.52 20.84 16.32
CA LYS A 337 18.27 21.61 15.31
C LYS A 337 18.10 21.01 13.92
N ILE A 338 18.17 19.69 13.79
CA ILE A 338 17.96 19.03 12.50
C ILE A 338 16.49 19.11 12.07
N LEU A 339 15.55 18.93 12.99
CA LEU A 339 14.12 19.16 12.69
C LEU A 339 13.88 20.55 12.09
N LYS A 340 14.49 21.60 12.66
CA LYS A 340 14.42 22.96 12.11
C LYS A 340 14.97 23.02 10.67
N GLN A 341 16.16 22.48 10.45
CA GLN A 341 16.78 22.45 9.11
C GLN A 341 15.88 21.73 8.08
N GLN A 342 15.27 20.61 8.44
CA GLN A 342 14.35 19.88 7.56
C GLN A 342 13.06 20.66 7.27
N LEU A 343 12.54 21.39 8.27
CA LEU A 343 11.37 22.24 8.09
C LEU A 343 11.67 23.44 7.18
N GLU A 344 12.91 23.94 7.18
CA GLU A 344 13.38 25.04 6.32
C GLU A 344 13.82 24.58 4.91
N ASP A 345 14.20 23.30 4.74
CA ASP A 345 14.62 22.74 3.46
C ASP A 345 13.43 22.40 2.55
N SER A 346 13.25 23.12 1.44
CA SER A 346 12.18 22.87 0.47
C SER A 346 12.14 21.44 -0.13
N ASN A 347 13.27 20.73 -0.17
CA ASN A 347 13.34 19.36 -0.71
C ASN A 347 12.82 18.31 0.29
N ALA A 348 12.92 18.58 1.59
CA ALA A 348 12.49 17.70 2.66
C ALA A 348 10.96 17.78 2.89
N LYS A 349 10.15 17.21 2.00
CA LYS A 349 8.68 17.26 2.11
C LYS A 349 8.06 16.32 3.16
N ILE A 350 8.65 15.16 3.43
CA ILE A 350 8.21 14.24 4.49
C ILE A 350 9.24 14.31 5.61
N ILE A 351 8.78 14.54 6.84
CA ILE A 351 9.63 14.67 8.02
C ILE A 351 9.12 13.72 9.09
N ILE A 352 9.95 12.75 9.47
CA ILE A 352 9.69 11.88 10.61
C ILE A 352 10.26 12.55 11.86
N THR A 353 9.45 12.66 12.91
CA THR A 353 9.88 13.26 14.17
C THR A 353 9.10 12.72 15.37
N THR A 354 9.61 12.96 16.58
CA THR A 354 8.84 12.65 17.79
C THR A 354 7.98 13.83 18.20
N ILE A 355 6.86 13.56 18.87
CA ILE A 355 6.01 14.64 19.39
C ILE A 355 6.78 15.59 20.33
N GLN A 356 7.71 15.06 21.13
CA GLN A 356 8.52 15.85 22.06
C GLN A 356 9.47 16.81 21.32
N LYS A 357 10.05 16.39 20.19
CA LYS A 357 10.93 17.25 19.37
C LYS A 357 10.12 18.36 18.70
N LEU A 358 8.94 18.01 18.17
CA LEU A 358 8.04 18.97 17.55
C LEU A 358 7.51 20.00 18.56
N ASP A 359 7.12 19.57 19.76
CA ASP A 359 6.70 20.47 20.85
C ASP A 359 7.82 21.45 21.26
N LYS A 360 9.04 20.94 21.45
CA LYS A 360 10.22 21.79 21.73
C LYS A 360 10.47 22.80 20.61
N PHE A 361 10.37 22.38 19.35
CA PHE A 361 10.52 23.27 18.20
C PHE A 361 9.47 24.38 18.22
N VAL A 362 8.21 24.03 18.42
CA VAL A 362 7.07 24.96 18.46
C VAL A 362 7.23 26.00 19.58
N LYS A 363 7.67 25.57 20.77
CA LYS A 363 7.89 26.48 21.91
C LYS A 363 9.06 27.43 21.69
N ALA A 364 10.14 26.95 21.07
CA ALA A 364 11.37 27.72 20.87
C ALA A 364 11.28 28.71 19.69
N HIS A 365 10.53 28.39 18.63
CA HIS A 365 10.52 29.17 17.37
C HIS A 365 9.16 29.82 17.12
N LYS A 366 8.70 30.64 18.06
CA LYS A 366 7.43 31.36 17.91
C LYS A 366 7.43 32.19 16.62
N GLY A 367 6.41 32.00 15.78
CA GLY A 367 6.29 32.74 14.51
C GLY A 367 7.04 32.16 13.31
N HIS A 368 7.61 30.95 13.41
CA HIS A 368 8.24 30.28 12.28
C HIS A 368 7.33 30.20 11.04
N ALA A 369 7.89 30.39 9.84
CA ALA A 369 7.14 30.50 8.58
C ALA A 369 6.22 29.28 8.33
N ILE A 370 6.73 28.08 8.59
CA ILE A 370 6.00 26.80 8.45
C ILE A 370 4.63 26.77 9.13
N PHE A 371 4.41 27.57 10.18
CA PHE A 371 3.11 27.61 10.86
C PHE A 371 2.01 28.23 10.02
N ASN A 372 2.33 29.00 8.97
CA ASN A 372 1.35 29.59 8.05
C ASN A 372 1.15 28.77 6.77
N GLU A 373 1.97 27.76 6.57
CA GLU A 373 1.92 26.83 5.44
C GLU A 373 0.93 25.70 5.70
N GLU A 374 0.46 25.06 4.63
CA GLU A 374 -0.47 23.93 4.71
C GLU A 374 0.31 22.64 4.95
N VAL A 375 0.09 22.04 6.12
CA VAL A 375 0.81 20.85 6.55
C VAL A 375 -0.14 19.69 6.86
N VAL A 376 0.30 18.48 6.57
CA VAL A 376 -0.38 17.26 7.00
C VAL A 376 0.39 16.68 8.18
N VAL A 377 -0.29 16.37 9.28
CA VAL A 377 0.31 15.76 10.46
C VAL A 377 -0.33 14.41 10.70
N ILE A 378 0.46 13.34 10.62
CA ILE A 378 0.02 11.96 10.81
C ILE A 378 0.64 11.42 12.10
N PHE A 379 -0.20 10.98 13.03
CA PHE A 379 0.18 10.34 14.27
C PHE A 379 0.00 8.83 14.17
N ASP A 380 1.07 8.06 14.39
CA ASP A 380 0.96 6.60 14.58
C ASP A 380 0.80 6.26 16.07
N GLU A 381 -0.03 5.26 16.37
CA GLU A 381 -0.39 4.81 17.73
C GLU A 381 -0.84 5.93 18.70
N CYS A 382 -1.81 6.74 18.29
CA CYS A 382 -2.19 7.99 18.96
C CYS A 382 -3.00 7.89 20.28
N HIS A 383 -2.92 6.78 21.02
CA HIS A 383 -3.78 6.46 22.17
C HIS A 383 -3.19 6.81 23.56
N ARG A 384 -1.97 7.38 23.66
CA ARG A 384 -1.28 7.56 24.96
C ARG A 384 -1.59 8.89 25.67
N SER A 385 -1.75 8.83 26.99
CA SER A 385 -2.15 9.95 27.87
C SER A 385 -1.15 11.10 27.94
N GLN A 386 0.12 10.89 27.57
CA GLN A 386 1.16 11.94 27.60
C GLN A 386 1.12 12.91 26.40
N LEU A 387 0.24 12.68 25.42
CA LEU A 387 0.10 13.52 24.23
C LEU A 387 -0.62 14.85 24.52
N GLY A 388 -1.28 14.97 25.68
CA GLY A 388 -2.08 16.09 26.19
C GLY A 388 -1.69 17.50 25.73
N SER A 389 -0.79 18.08 26.51
CA SER A 389 -0.33 19.47 26.37
C SER A 389 0.50 19.70 25.13
N MET A 390 1.30 18.71 24.71
CA MET A 390 2.12 18.79 23.49
C MET A 390 1.26 18.89 22.24
N HIS A 391 0.20 18.07 22.15
CA HIS A 391 -0.76 18.14 21.04
C HIS A 391 -1.40 19.52 20.95
N GLN A 392 -1.89 20.07 22.08
CA GLN A 392 -2.46 21.41 22.14
C GLN A 392 -1.48 22.49 21.68
N ALA A 393 -0.20 22.41 22.12
CA ALA A 393 0.83 23.35 21.71
C ALA A 393 1.06 23.32 20.19
N ILE A 394 1.16 22.11 19.61
CA ILE A 394 1.33 21.91 18.16
C ILE A 394 0.12 22.46 17.40
N THR A 395 -1.11 22.05 17.74
CA THR A 395 -2.32 22.50 17.04
C THR A 395 -2.60 23.98 17.21
N LYS A 396 -2.12 24.61 18.29
CA LYS A 396 -2.22 26.06 18.51
C LYS A 396 -1.27 26.83 17.61
N ALA A 397 -0.06 26.31 17.38
CA ALA A 397 0.96 26.97 16.57
C ALA A 397 0.64 26.91 15.08
N PHE A 398 0.32 25.73 14.54
CA PHE A 398 0.04 25.57 13.11
C PHE A 398 -1.30 26.19 12.72
N LYS A 399 -1.30 26.99 11.65
CA LYS A 399 -2.49 27.73 11.18
C LYS A 399 -3.32 26.97 10.15
N LYS A 400 -2.66 26.21 9.27
CA LYS A 400 -3.30 25.40 8.23
C LYS A 400 -2.78 23.97 8.36
N TYR A 401 -3.51 23.13 9.10
CA TYR A 401 -3.11 21.73 9.29
C TYR A 401 -4.25 20.77 9.04
N HIS A 402 -3.88 19.58 8.56
CA HIS A 402 -4.71 18.38 8.55
C HIS A 402 -4.15 17.41 9.58
N LEU A 403 -5.01 16.90 10.46
CA LEU A 403 -4.60 16.08 11.59
C LEU A 403 -5.16 14.68 11.46
N PHE A 404 -4.30 13.68 11.30
CA PHE A 404 -4.71 12.28 11.18
C PHE A 404 -4.08 11.43 12.26
N GLY A 405 -4.87 10.53 12.84
CA GLY A 405 -4.42 9.57 13.85
C GLY A 405 -4.65 8.14 13.41
N PHE A 406 -3.67 7.26 13.57
CA PHE A 406 -3.80 5.82 13.43
C PHE A 406 -3.77 5.17 14.82
N THR A 407 -4.73 4.29 15.10
CA THR A 407 -4.77 3.59 16.39
C THR A 407 -5.45 2.23 16.28
N GLY A 408 -4.97 1.25 17.05
CA GLY A 408 -5.70 -0.01 17.29
C GLY A 408 -6.70 0.07 18.44
N THR A 409 -6.52 1.04 19.33
CA THR A 409 -7.21 1.19 20.62
C THR A 409 -7.73 2.62 20.78
N PRO A 410 -8.79 3.01 20.04
CA PRO A 410 -9.39 4.33 20.19
C PRO A 410 -9.92 4.56 21.60
N ILE A 411 -9.85 5.82 22.03
CA ILE A 411 -10.43 6.31 23.27
C ILE A 411 -11.83 6.81 22.94
N PHE A 412 -12.85 6.11 23.42
CA PHE A 412 -14.26 6.49 23.40
C PHE A 412 -14.65 7.13 24.73
N ALA A 413 -15.89 7.63 24.83
CA ALA A 413 -16.39 8.22 26.06
C ALA A 413 -16.38 7.22 27.24
N GLN A 414 -16.57 5.92 26.97
CA GLN A 414 -16.66 4.86 27.98
C GLN A 414 -15.30 4.50 28.62
N ASN A 415 -14.19 4.63 27.87
CA ASN A 415 -12.83 4.32 28.35
C ASN A 415 -11.94 5.57 28.46
N CYS A 416 -12.52 6.76 28.36
CA CYS A 416 -11.81 8.01 28.57
C CYS A 416 -11.63 8.23 30.07
N ASP A 417 -10.38 8.33 30.52
CA ASP A 417 -10.09 8.82 31.86
C ASP A 417 -10.72 10.21 32.05
N LYS A 418 -11.45 10.42 33.15
CA LYS A 418 -12.08 11.71 33.48
C LYS A 418 -11.06 12.84 33.57
N ASN A 419 -9.80 12.51 33.87
CA ASN A 419 -8.69 13.45 33.94
C ASN A 419 -7.94 13.63 32.60
N ASN A 420 -8.34 12.97 31.51
CA ASN A 420 -7.70 13.11 30.20
C ASN A 420 -8.04 14.49 29.59
N PRO A 421 -7.06 15.43 29.52
CA PRO A 421 -7.32 16.81 29.12
C PRO A 421 -7.65 16.97 27.63
N LEU A 422 -7.52 15.89 26.84
CA LEU A 422 -7.78 15.89 25.39
C LEU A 422 -9.05 15.12 25.01
N GLY A 423 -9.72 14.45 25.95
CA GLY A 423 -10.93 13.70 25.66
C GLY A 423 -10.74 12.49 24.74
N THR A 424 -11.78 12.17 23.98
CA THR A 424 -11.86 11.00 23.08
C THR A 424 -10.97 11.14 21.84
N THR A 425 -10.66 10.04 21.16
CA THR A 425 -9.92 10.06 19.89
C THR A 425 -10.63 10.92 18.84
N GLU A 426 -11.96 10.88 18.80
CA GLU A 426 -12.74 11.72 17.89
C GLU A 426 -12.61 13.21 18.21
N GLN A 427 -12.60 13.59 19.50
CA GLN A 427 -12.37 14.98 19.90
C GLN A 427 -10.98 15.49 19.52
N LYS A 428 -9.98 14.62 19.53
CA LYS A 428 -8.59 14.96 19.16
C LYS A 428 -8.41 15.11 17.64
N PHE A 429 -8.86 14.11 16.89
CA PHE A 429 -8.51 13.94 15.48
C PHE A 429 -9.66 14.28 14.51
N GLY A 430 -10.90 14.26 14.97
CA GLY A 430 -12.09 14.30 14.13
C GLY A 430 -12.72 12.92 13.94
N LYS A 431 -13.64 12.81 12.98
CA LYS A 431 -14.43 11.58 12.77
C LYS A 431 -13.55 10.35 12.45
N CYS A 432 -14.05 9.16 12.78
CA CYS A 432 -13.49 7.91 12.28
C CYS A 432 -13.64 7.88 10.75
N LEU A 433 -12.53 7.93 10.02
CA LEU A 433 -12.56 7.87 8.56
C LEU A 433 -12.70 6.44 8.08
N HIS A 434 -12.09 5.46 8.74
CA HIS A 434 -12.23 4.05 8.39
C HIS A 434 -11.92 3.15 9.59
N GLN A 435 -12.56 1.99 9.66
CA GLN A 435 -12.29 0.98 10.68
C GLN A 435 -12.03 -0.41 10.09
N TYR A 436 -11.09 -1.14 10.70
CA TYR A 436 -10.79 -2.54 10.43
C TYR A 436 -10.43 -3.20 11.76
N THR A 437 -11.39 -3.92 12.31
CA THR A 437 -11.36 -4.39 13.70
C THR A 437 -10.63 -5.73 13.83
N ILE A 438 -10.45 -6.19 15.06
CA ILE A 438 -9.92 -7.53 15.31
C ILE A 438 -10.83 -8.64 14.76
N ILE A 439 -12.15 -8.40 14.75
CA ILE A 439 -13.15 -9.33 14.19
C ILE A 439 -12.92 -9.48 12.68
N ASP A 440 -12.75 -8.36 11.96
CA ASP A 440 -12.42 -8.37 10.54
C ASP A 440 -11.08 -9.09 10.29
N ALA A 441 -10.06 -8.80 11.10
CA ALA A 441 -8.74 -9.38 10.96
C ALA A 441 -8.69 -10.90 11.16
N ILE A 442 -9.45 -11.42 12.13
CA ILE A 442 -9.57 -12.86 12.37
C ILE A 442 -10.37 -13.52 11.24
N ARG A 443 -11.50 -12.92 10.82
CA ARG A 443 -12.31 -13.41 9.69
C ARG A 443 -11.47 -13.57 8.42
N ASP A 444 -10.64 -12.57 8.13
CA ASP A 444 -9.82 -12.55 6.92
C ASP A 444 -8.50 -13.33 7.07
N LYS A 445 -8.28 -13.99 8.22
CA LYS A 445 -7.05 -14.73 8.56
C LYS A 445 -5.77 -13.88 8.48
N ASN A 446 -5.92 -12.58 8.65
CA ASN A 446 -4.81 -11.62 8.67
C ASN A 446 -4.15 -11.53 10.05
N VAL A 447 -4.85 -11.98 11.11
CA VAL A 447 -4.37 -12.07 12.50
C VAL A 447 -4.88 -13.38 13.10
N LEU A 448 -4.09 -14.00 13.99
CA LEU A 448 -4.46 -15.23 14.69
C LEU A 448 -5.51 -14.97 15.79
N PRO A 449 -6.46 -15.89 16.01
CA PRO A 449 -7.40 -15.79 17.14
C PRO A 449 -6.67 -15.97 18.48
N PHE A 450 -7.24 -15.41 19.55
CA PHE A 450 -6.71 -15.55 20.90
C PHE A 450 -7.32 -16.77 21.61
N ARG A 451 -6.49 -17.50 22.35
CA ARG A 451 -6.92 -18.49 23.34
C ARG A 451 -6.50 -17.98 24.72
N VAL A 452 -7.48 -17.51 25.50
CA VAL A 452 -7.24 -16.99 26.86
C VAL A 452 -7.55 -18.11 27.84
N GLU A 453 -6.55 -18.54 28.60
CA GLU A 453 -6.71 -19.55 29.66
C GLU A 453 -6.34 -18.93 31.01
N TYR A 454 -7.19 -19.13 32.01
CA TYR A 454 -6.89 -18.76 33.38
C TYR A 454 -6.27 -19.95 34.11
N HIS A 455 -4.96 -19.88 34.36
CA HIS A 455 -4.24 -20.90 35.12
C HIS A 455 -4.24 -20.51 36.60
N ASN A 456 -5.20 -21.04 37.37
CA ASN A 456 -5.26 -20.84 38.81
C ASN A 456 -4.22 -21.73 39.51
N THR A 457 -3.11 -21.13 39.94
CA THR A 457 -2.05 -21.82 40.70
C THR A 457 -2.34 -21.89 42.20
N ILE A 458 -3.45 -21.30 42.68
CA ILE A 458 -3.83 -21.31 44.08
C ILE A 458 -4.95 -22.35 44.27
N LYS A 459 -4.61 -23.49 44.88
CA LYS A 459 -5.62 -24.36 45.50
C LYS A 459 -6.21 -23.62 46.69
N ALA A 460 -7.51 -23.36 46.68
CA ALA A 460 -8.21 -22.85 47.85
C ALA A 460 -7.91 -23.78 49.05
N LYS A 461 -7.46 -23.22 50.18
CA LYS A 461 -7.38 -23.99 51.43
C LYS A 461 -8.80 -24.43 51.81
N GLU A 462 -8.98 -25.70 52.13
CA GLU A 462 -10.25 -26.23 52.63
C GLU A 462 -10.72 -25.38 53.83
N GLY A 463 -11.96 -24.87 53.75
CA GLY A 463 -12.61 -24.14 54.85
C GLY A 463 -12.81 -22.64 54.66
N ILE A 464 -12.40 -22.02 53.54
CA ILE A 464 -12.75 -20.61 53.28
C ILE A 464 -14.04 -20.55 52.47
N ILE A 465 -15.12 -20.11 53.12
CA ILE A 465 -16.39 -19.77 52.46
C ILE A 465 -16.15 -18.49 51.65
N ASP A 466 -16.27 -18.63 50.33
CA ASP A 466 -16.15 -17.53 49.38
C ASP A 466 -17.28 -16.52 49.63
N ASN A 467 -16.96 -15.35 50.18
CA ASN A 467 -17.90 -14.24 50.21
C ASN A 467 -18.08 -13.78 48.78
N LYS A 468 -19.20 -14.20 48.15
CA LYS A 468 -19.59 -13.84 46.78
C LYS A 468 -19.33 -12.35 46.51
N VAL A 469 -18.20 -12.07 45.89
CA VAL A 469 -17.90 -10.74 45.38
C VAL A 469 -18.73 -10.57 44.13
N ARG A 470 -19.64 -9.60 44.15
CA ARG A 470 -20.62 -9.34 43.09
C ARG A 470 -19.94 -8.65 41.90
N ALA A 471 -18.98 -9.31 41.25
CA ALA A 471 -18.36 -8.79 40.03
C ALA A 471 -17.57 -9.85 39.25
N VAL A 472 -18.24 -10.87 38.70
CA VAL A 472 -17.96 -11.42 37.36
C VAL A 472 -19.24 -12.13 36.92
N ASP A 473 -20.11 -11.43 36.20
CA ASP A 473 -21.20 -12.10 35.49
C ASP A 473 -20.59 -12.90 34.33
N GLU A 474 -20.43 -14.19 34.56
CA GLU A 474 -20.24 -15.20 33.53
C GLU A 474 -21.54 -15.32 32.73
N LYS A 475 -21.66 -14.54 31.64
CA LYS A 475 -22.42 -14.89 30.41
C LYS A 475 -22.61 -13.66 29.54
N THR A 476 -21.58 -13.27 28.79
CA THR A 476 -21.78 -12.76 27.43
C THR A 476 -20.45 -12.87 26.67
N PRO A 477 -20.32 -13.79 25.71
CA PRO A 477 -19.19 -13.76 24.80
C PRO A 477 -19.37 -12.56 23.86
N PHE A 478 -18.41 -11.64 23.86
CA PHE A 478 -18.25 -10.61 22.83
C PHE A 478 -17.47 -11.16 21.64
#